data_AF-A0A7M6DPH2-F1
#
_entry.id   AF-A0A7M6DPH2-F1
#
_cell.length_a   1.000
_cell.length_b   1.000
_cell.length_c   1.000
_cell.angle_alpha   90.00
_cell.angle_beta   90.00
_cell.angle_gamma   90.00
#
_symmetry.space_group_name_H-M   'P 1'
#
loop_
_entity.id
_entity.type
_entity.pdbx_description
1 polymer ?
#
loop_
_entity_poly.entity_id
_entity_poly.type
_entity_poly.pdbx_seq_one_letter_code
_entity_poly.pdbx_strand_id
1 'polypeptide(L)'
;RVFDFEAIIPMDNMMTVGVYDYDMVGSDDLIGETRIDIENRFYSRHRPTCGLSSIYATFGFNKWRDPMKPTQILARICKDESLDGPHYTAPGKCRVENMIFAASSSITDEAGNTKPSDEPCALKALHHFHRIPKKGFSLVAEHVETRSLYNPEKPGIEQGKIELWVDMFAMDMPSPGAPVEITPRKPATYELRVIIWNTEDVLMDEINLVTGEACSDIYVKGWLEGMKDEKQQTDVHYRSLTGEGNFNWRFVFPFQYQKAEEKIVIKKKANFFSWDESEEKVPSRLTLQVWDADAFSADDFIGDLCLDLAHMPRGAKTAKTCSLDTMKVEKTISIFKAKHIKGWWPFAVNTDLEEIELAGKVEAELELLTQEEAEKTPCGLGREEPQPLEKPNRPDTSFTWFMNPFKSLRYMIWEQYKFCLLKFLVVAMLIALMALFFYSMPGYTVKKIFGA
;
A
#
# COMPACT_ATOMS: atom_id res chain seq x y z
N ARG A 1 13.89 21.14 11.65
CA ARG A 1 13.93 21.88 12.93
C ARG A 1 13.77 23.37 12.61
N VAL A 2 13.11 24.13 13.49
CA VAL A 2 12.96 25.59 13.35
C VAL A 2 13.94 26.26 14.30
N PHE A 3 14.56 27.34 13.84
CA PHE A 3 15.48 28.16 14.63
C PHE A 3 15.07 29.63 14.47
N ASP A 4 14.82 30.29 15.59
CA ASP A 4 14.46 31.70 15.64
C ASP A 4 15.56 32.47 16.36
N PHE A 5 16.01 33.57 15.78
CA PHE A 5 17.03 34.44 16.35
C PHE A 5 16.79 35.89 15.89
N GLU A 6 17.25 36.84 16.69
CA GLU A 6 17.16 38.26 16.40
C GLU A 6 18.46 38.76 15.73
N ALA A 7 18.34 39.72 14.82
CA ALA A 7 19.48 40.31 14.12
C ALA A 7 19.26 41.82 13.93
N ILE A 8 20.34 42.60 14.02
CA ILE A 8 20.34 44.06 13.85
C ILE A 8 21.07 44.39 12.54
N ILE A 9 20.32 44.73 11.49
CA ILE A 9 20.90 45.11 10.19
C ILE A 9 21.22 46.63 10.20
N PRO A 10 22.43 47.07 9.77
CA PRO A 10 23.44 46.32 9.01
C PRO A 10 24.57 45.70 9.85
N MET A 11 24.48 45.71 11.19
CA MET A 11 25.54 45.16 12.05
C MET A 11 25.69 43.64 11.87
N ASP A 12 24.57 42.93 11.76
CA ASP A 12 24.50 41.50 11.49
C ASP A 12 24.15 41.28 10.02
N ASN A 13 25.16 41.05 9.18
CA ASN A 13 24.99 40.94 7.73
C ASN A 13 25.01 39.50 7.20
N MET A 14 25.64 38.57 7.92
CA MET A 14 25.84 37.18 7.48
C MET A 14 25.29 36.18 8.50
N MET A 15 24.41 35.30 8.04
CA MET A 15 23.98 34.11 8.79
C MET A 15 24.80 32.90 8.33
N THR A 16 25.40 32.18 9.27
CA THR A 16 26.13 30.93 8.99
C THR A 16 25.33 29.74 9.51
N VAL A 17 25.10 28.75 8.65
CA VAL A 17 24.42 27.49 8.98
C VAL A 17 25.43 26.35 8.83
N GLY A 18 25.77 25.71 9.95
CA GLY A 18 26.71 24.59 10.00
C GLY A 18 26.01 23.28 10.34
N VAL A 19 26.46 22.19 9.71
CA VAL A 19 26.08 20.82 10.07
C VAL A 19 27.28 20.17 10.74
N TYR A 20 27.04 19.60 11.91
CA TYR A 20 28.05 18.97 12.74
C TYR A 20 27.72 17.48 12.89
N ASP A 21 28.76 16.65 12.91
CA ASP A 21 28.66 15.25 13.28
C ASP A 21 28.53 15.16 14.80
N TYR A 22 27.49 14.50 15.27
CA TYR A 22 27.19 14.46 16.69
C TYR A 22 27.95 13.32 17.34
N ASP A 23 28.83 13.65 18.27
CA ASP A 23 29.60 12.67 19.04
C ASP A 23 29.10 12.57 20.48
N MET A 24 28.84 11.33 20.92
CA MET A 24 28.37 11.09 22.29
C MET A 24 29.41 11.47 23.35
N VAL A 25 30.71 11.44 23.00
CA VAL A 25 31.83 11.81 23.86
C VAL A 25 32.86 12.57 23.02
N GLY A 26 33.02 13.87 23.26
CA GLY A 26 33.97 14.70 22.53
C GLY A 26 33.39 16.07 22.17
N SER A 27 34.00 16.72 21.18
CA SER A 27 33.45 17.89 20.50
C SER A 27 32.89 17.45 19.16
N ASP A 28 31.67 17.89 18.84
CA ASP A 28 31.05 17.64 17.54
C ASP A 28 31.91 18.24 16.40
N ASP A 29 32.23 17.42 15.40
CA ASP A 29 33.08 17.81 14.27
C ASP A 29 32.26 18.50 13.17
N LEU A 30 32.76 19.62 12.62
CA LEU A 30 32.09 20.32 11.53
C LEU A 30 32.15 19.48 10.24
N ILE A 31 31.00 19.01 9.78
CA ILE A 31 30.86 18.37 8.47
C ILE A 31 30.97 19.44 7.37
N GLY A 32 30.24 20.55 7.52
CA GLY A 32 30.35 21.70 6.61
C GLY A 32 29.38 22.83 6.95
N GLU A 33 29.67 24.02 6.43
CA GLU A 33 28.89 25.23 6.62
C GLU A 33 28.49 25.91 5.30
N THR A 34 27.42 26.70 5.35
CA THR A 34 27.03 27.65 4.29
C THR A 34 26.77 29.01 4.92
N ARG A 35 26.99 30.08 4.15
CA ARG A 35 26.79 31.46 4.59
C ARG A 35 25.72 32.14 3.73
N ILE A 36 24.80 32.84 4.38
CA ILE A 36 23.66 33.53 3.78
C ILE A 36 23.75 35.00 4.15
N ASP A 37 23.85 35.86 3.14
CA ASP A 37 23.81 37.32 3.31
C ASP A 37 22.36 37.76 3.60
N ILE A 38 22.09 38.09 4.86
CA ILE A 38 20.77 38.49 5.34
C ILE A 38 20.54 40.00 5.13
N GLU A 39 21.59 40.81 5.05
CA GLU A 39 21.48 42.25 4.77
C GLU A 39 20.99 42.50 3.36
N ASN A 40 21.64 41.91 2.36
CA ASN A 40 21.24 42.03 0.95
C ASN A 40 19.83 41.46 0.73
N ARG A 41 19.48 40.40 1.47
CA ARG A 41 18.14 39.82 1.46
C ARG A 41 17.10 40.81 1.96
N PHE A 42 17.37 41.48 3.08
CA PHE A 42 16.44 42.45 3.67
C PHE A 42 16.22 43.67 2.78
N TYR A 43 17.28 44.22 2.17
CA TYR A 43 17.20 45.42 1.32
C TYR A 43 16.86 45.15 -0.14
N SER A 44 16.79 43.90 -0.57
CA SER A 44 16.46 43.55 -1.95
C SER A 44 15.02 43.96 -2.29
N ARG A 45 14.87 44.74 -3.37
CA ARG A 45 13.56 45.11 -3.94
C ARG A 45 12.67 43.90 -4.27
N HIS A 46 13.27 42.74 -4.54
CA HIS A 46 12.55 41.51 -4.90
C HIS A 46 11.85 40.86 -3.70
N ARG A 47 12.01 41.40 -2.49
CA ARG A 47 11.41 40.94 -1.24
C ARG A 47 11.64 39.44 -0.96
N PRO A 48 12.89 38.96 -0.93
CA PRO A 48 13.20 37.58 -0.55
C PRO A 48 13.05 37.31 0.95
N THR A 49 12.47 38.23 1.73
CA THR A 49 12.32 38.14 3.19
C THR A 49 11.28 37.12 3.62
N CYS A 50 10.09 37.11 3.02
CA CYS A 50 9.07 36.06 3.20
C CYS A 50 8.47 35.79 1.83
N GLY A 51 8.61 34.56 1.34
CA GLY A 51 8.20 34.17 -0.01
C GLY A 51 6.68 34.22 -0.19
N LEU A 52 6.22 34.67 -1.36
CA LEU A 52 4.79 34.73 -1.69
C LEU A 52 4.22 33.34 -1.95
N SER A 53 3.30 32.88 -1.10
CA SER A 53 2.56 31.64 -1.34
C SER A 53 1.73 31.69 -2.61
N SER A 54 1.49 30.53 -3.22
CA SER A 54 0.72 30.43 -4.47
C SER A 54 -0.76 30.79 -4.28
N ILE A 55 -1.30 30.52 -3.09
CA ILE A 55 -2.70 30.74 -2.71
C ILE A 55 -2.73 31.39 -1.33
N TYR A 56 -3.65 32.33 -1.13
CA TYR A 56 -3.91 32.90 0.18
C TYR A 56 -4.91 32.02 0.95
N ALA A 57 -4.49 31.45 2.08
CA ALA A 57 -5.33 30.68 2.98
C ALA A 57 -5.18 31.16 4.43
N THR A 58 -6.26 31.18 5.19
CA THR A 58 -6.24 31.58 6.61
C THR A 58 -6.03 30.40 7.56
N PHE A 59 -6.17 29.17 7.06
CA PHE A 59 -6.10 27.92 7.83
C PHE A 59 -5.47 26.79 7.00
N GLY A 60 -5.18 25.67 7.66
CA GLY A 60 -4.62 24.48 7.04
C GLY A 60 -3.10 24.55 6.82
N PHE A 61 -2.57 23.57 6.09
CA PHE A 61 -1.14 23.40 5.87
C PHE A 61 -0.48 24.55 5.07
N ASN A 62 -1.24 25.16 4.16
CA ASN A 62 -0.77 26.29 3.33
C ASN A 62 -1.21 27.65 3.90
N LYS A 63 -1.38 27.74 5.22
CA LYS A 63 -1.78 28.99 5.89
C LYS A 63 -0.78 30.10 5.55
N TRP A 64 -1.31 31.28 5.24
CA TRP A 64 -0.55 32.48 4.99
C TRP A 64 0.36 32.81 6.18
N ARG A 65 1.64 33.06 5.87
CA ARG A 65 2.72 33.10 6.87
C ARG A 65 3.20 34.50 7.17
N ASP A 66 3.05 35.40 6.20
CA ASP A 66 3.43 36.79 6.35
C ASP A 66 2.48 37.50 7.33
N PRO A 67 2.99 38.24 8.32
CA PRO A 67 2.15 39.06 9.19
C PRO A 67 1.31 40.09 8.39
N MET A 68 1.83 40.56 7.25
CA MET A 68 1.10 41.45 6.36
C MET A 68 0.23 40.67 5.39
N LYS A 69 -1.01 41.14 5.21
CA LYS A 69 -1.88 40.59 4.17
C LYS A 69 -1.41 40.98 2.76
N PRO A 70 -1.69 40.17 1.73
CA PRO A 70 -1.39 40.52 0.33
C PRO A 70 -1.83 41.93 -0.07
N THR A 71 -3.02 42.36 0.36
CA THR A 71 -3.55 43.72 0.12
C THR A 71 -2.65 44.82 0.70
N GLN A 72 -2.13 44.60 1.91
CA GLN A 72 -1.24 45.52 2.62
C GLN A 72 0.16 45.55 1.99
N ILE A 73 0.69 44.38 1.61
CA ILE A 73 1.98 44.27 0.93
C ILE A 73 1.92 45.02 -0.41
N LEU A 74 0.87 44.79 -1.20
CA LEU A 74 0.69 45.46 -2.49
C LEU A 74 0.56 46.98 -2.32
N ALA A 75 -0.22 47.44 -1.33
CA ALA A 75 -0.34 48.87 -1.03
C ALA A 75 0.99 49.52 -0.64
N ARG A 76 1.81 48.82 0.16
CA ARG A 76 3.15 49.28 0.53
C ARG A 76 4.07 49.39 -0.70
N ILE A 77 4.13 48.34 -1.52
CA ILE A 77 4.97 48.35 -2.73
C ILE A 77 4.51 49.45 -3.71
N CYS A 78 3.20 49.64 -3.91
CA CYS A 78 2.71 50.73 -4.75
C CYS A 78 3.11 52.12 -4.20
N LYS A 79 3.08 52.30 -2.88
CA LYS A 79 3.52 53.54 -2.23
C LYS A 79 5.02 53.77 -2.41
N ASP A 80 5.84 52.75 -2.14
CA ASP A 80 7.30 52.82 -2.20
C ASP A 80 7.77 53.09 -3.65
N GLU A 81 7.14 52.44 -4.63
CA GLU A 81 7.42 52.63 -6.05
C GLU A 81 6.69 53.83 -6.68
N SER A 82 5.93 54.61 -5.89
CA SER A 82 5.12 55.75 -6.38
C SER A 82 4.24 55.39 -7.59
N LEU A 83 3.41 54.34 -7.44
CA LEU A 83 2.44 53.84 -8.41
C LEU A 83 1.00 54.27 -8.04
N ASP A 84 0.14 54.51 -9.03
CA ASP A 84 -1.31 54.70 -8.81
C ASP A 84 -2.00 53.36 -8.49
N GLY A 85 -2.42 53.18 -7.24
CA GLY A 85 -3.15 52.00 -6.76
C GLY A 85 -2.59 51.46 -5.44
N PRO A 86 -3.04 50.28 -4.98
CA PRO A 86 -4.01 49.38 -5.61
C PRO A 86 -5.46 49.84 -5.47
N HIS A 87 -6.23 49.77 -6.57
CA HIS A 87 -7.67 50.10 -6.59
C HIS A 87 -8.49 48.83 -6.81
N TYR A 88 -9.33 48.47 -5.84
CA TYR A 88 -10.24 47.32 -5.93
C TYR A 88 -11.57 47.76 -6.54
N THR A 89 -11.63 47.80 -7.87
CA THR A 89 -12.74 48.42 -8.62
C THR A 89 -14.00 47.57 -8.68
N ALA A 90 -13.86 46.24 -8.60
CA ALA A 90 -14.96 45.28 -8.59
C ALA A 90 -14.54 44.02 -7.82
N PRO A 91 -15.51 43.20 -7.34
CA PRO A 91 -15.19 41.92 -6.70
C PRO A 91 -14.29 41.09 -7.61
N GLY A 92 -13.13 40.68 -7.11
CA GLY A 92 -12.21 39.86 -7.89
C GLY A 92 -11.34 40.63 -8.88
N LYS A 93 -11.28 41.97 -8.83
CA LYS A 93 -10.45 42.79 -9.74
C LYS A 93 -9.67 43.87 -8.99
N CYS A 94 -8.34 43.83 -9.12
CA CYS A 94 -7.41 44.82 -8.59
C CYS A 94 -6.74 45.57 -9.76
N ARG A 95 -6.80 46.91 -9.76
CA ARG A 95 -6.09 47.79 -10.71
C ARG A 95 -4.85 48.37 -10.05
N VAL A 96 -3.71 48.24 -10.72
CA VAL A 96 -2.46 48.94 -10.38
C VAL A 96 -1.97 49.62 -11.65
N GLU A 97 -1.85 50.95 -11.63
CA GLU A 97 -1.60 51.78 -12.81
C GLU A 97 -2.64 51.46 -13.91
N ASN A 98 -2.17 51.05 -15.10
CA ASN A 98 -2.99 50.67 -16.25
C ASN A 98 -3.21 49.14 -16.35
N MET A 99 -2.83 48.37 -15.33
CA MET A 99 -2.98 46.91 -15.31
C MET A 99 -4.12 46.47 -14.42
N ILE A 100 -4.91 45.49 -14.89
CA ILE A 100 -5.99 44.86 -14.12
C ILE A 100 -5.64 43.40 -13.87
N PHE A 101 -5.63 43.01 -12.60
CA PHE A 101 -5.42 41.65 -12.14
C PHE A 101 -6.73 41.08 -11.62
N ALA A 102 -7.19 39.98 -12.22
CA ALA A 102 -8.44 39.33 -11.85
C ALA A 102 -8.22 37.96 -11.21
N ALA A 103 -8.78 37.74 -10.01
CA ALA A 103 -8.72 36.46 -9.29
C ALA A 103 -10.06 36.17 -8.58
N SER A 104 -10.11 35.14 -7.74
CA SER A 104 -11.30 34.87 -6.93
C SER A 104 -11.60 36.04 -5.99
N SER A 105 -12.87 36.35 -5.81
CA SER A 105 -13.36 37.40 -4.91
C SER A 105 -13.73 36.84 -3.52
N SER A 106 -13.31 35.62 -3.22
CA SER A 106 -13.66 34.93 -2.00
C SER A 106 -12.58 33.96 -1.53
N ILE A 107 -12.60 33.70 -0.24
CA ILE A 107 -11.74 32.75 0.47
C ILE A 107 -12.62 31.82 1.31
N THR A 108 -12.16 30.59 1.51
CA THR A 108 -12.81 29.65 2.42
C THR A 108 -12.28 29.87 3.83
N ASP A 109 -13.16 29.78 4.82
CA ASP A 109 -12.81 29.81 6.23
C ASP A 109 -12.66 28.39 6.81
N GLU A 110 -12.15 28.26 8.03
CA GLU A 110 -11.93 26.95 8.68
C GLU A 110 -13.22 26.11 8.77
N ALA A 111 -14.38 26.77 8.92
CA ALA A 111 -15.69 26.14 8.94
C ALA A 111 -16.24 25.74 7.55
N GLY A 112 -15.45 25.91 6.47
CA GLY A 112 -15.88 25.64 5.09
C GLY A 112 -16.75 26.72 4.46
N ASN A 113 -17.00 27.83 5.15
CA ASN A 113 -17.80 28.94 4.66
C ASN A 113 -16.99 29.85 3.72
N THR A 114 -17.61 30.28 2.62
CA THR A 114 -17.00 31.20 1.66
C THR A 114 -17.23 32.66 2.10
N LYS A 115 -16.16 33.40 2.37
CA LYS A 115 -16.19 34.83 2.72
C LYS A 115 -15.66 35.68 1.55
N PRO A 116 -16.27 36.85 1.25
CA PRO A 116 -15.75 37.77 0.25
C PRO A 116 -14.39 38.33 0.71
N SER A 117 -13.43 38.41 -0.21
CA SER A 117 -12.07 38.87 0.08
C SER A 117 -11.33 39.31 -1.18
N ASP A 118 -10.56 40.40 -1.05
CA ASP A 118 -9.71 40.94 -2.12
C ASP A 118 -8.28 40.39 -2.09
N GLU A 119 -7.93 39.61 -1.08
CA GLU A 119 -6.58 39.05 -0.89
C GLU A 119 -6.10 38.18 -2.07
N PRO A 120 -6.94 37.32 -2.69
CA PRO A 120 -6.50 36.55 -3.86
C PRO A 120 -6.13 37.43 -5.05
N CYS A 121 -6.79 38.58 -5.20
CA CYS A 121 -6.51 39.52 -6.29
C CYS A 121 -5.22 40.27 -6.05
N ALA A 122 -5.01 40.74 -4.82
CA ALA A 122 -3.77 41.37 -4.43
C ALA A 122 -2.58 40.41 -4.57
N LEU A 123 -2.73 39.15 -4.14
CA LEU A 123 -1.71 38.12 -4.30
C LEU A 123 -1.37 37.85 -5.78
N LYS A 124 -2.38 37.79 -6.64
CA LYS A 124 -2.16 37.65 -8.08
C LYS A 124 -1.44 38.86 -8.69
N ALA A 125 -1.74 40.07 -8.24
CA ALA A 125 -1.02 41.27 -8.64
C ALA A 125 0.44 41.23 -8.19
N LEU A 126 0.73 40.75 -6.98
CA LEU A 126 2.09 40.56 -6.47
C LEU A 126 2.88 39.54 -7.31
N HIS A 127 2.33 38.36 -7.60
CA HIS A 127 2.97 37.35 -8.45
C HIS A 127 3.25 37.84 -9.88
N HIS A 128 2.42 38.74 -10.38
CA HIS A 128 2.54 39.29 -11.73
C HIS A 128 3.00 40.76 -11.74
N PHE A 129 3.66 41.22 -10.68
CA PHE A 129 4.08 42.61 -10.53
C PHE A 129 5.07 43.03 -11.63
N HIS A 130 5.88 42.10 -12.12
CA HIS A 130 6.79 42.28 -13.27
C HIS A 130 6.08 42.73 -14.57
N ARG A 131 4.76 42.55 -14.68
CA ARG A 131 3.99 43.00 -15.86
C ARG A 131 3.73 44.51 -15.88
N ILE A 132 3.95 45.21 -14.78
CA ILE A 132 3.75 46.67 -14.71
C ILE A 132 4.85 47.36 -15.53
N PRO A 133 4.51 48.18 -16.54
CA PRO A 133 5.50 48.84 -17.37
C PRO A 133 6.45 49.74 -16.56
N LYS A 134 7.74 49.72 -16.91
CA LYS A 134 8.85 50.55 -16.37
C LYS A 134 9.23 50.33 -14.89
N LYS A 135 8.27 50.03 -14.02
CA LYS A 135 8.47 49.87 -12.56
C LYS A 135 8.24 48.45 -12.04
N GLY A 136 7.72 47.55 -12.89
CA GLY A 136 7.49 46.15 -12.52
C GLY A 136 8.80 45.37 -12.33
N PHE A 137 8.82 44.53 -11.31
CA PHE A 137 9.88 43.55 -11.07
C PHE A 137 9.27 42.26 -10.49
N SER A 138 10.05 41.17 -10.50
CA SER A 138 9.60 39.89 -9.97
C SER A 138 9.78 39.84 -8.46
N LEU A 139 8.69 39.59 -7.72
CA LEU A 139 8.77 39.27 -6.30
C LEU A 139 9.12 37.80 -6.11
N VAL A 140 9.82 37.49 -5.01
CA VAL A 140 10.22 36.11 -4.71
C VAL A 140 9.01 35.31 -4.23
N ALA A 141 8.68 34.26 -4.99
CA ALA A 141 7.68 33.28 -4.58
C ALA A 141 8.19 32.43 -3.41
N GLU A 142 7.27 31.77 -2.72
CA GLU A 142 7.59 30.71 -1.77
C GLU A 142 8.49 29.65 -2.41
N HIS A 143 9.59 29.33 -1.75
CA HIS A 143 10.59 28.39 -2.25
C HIS A 143 11.35 27.75 -1.07
N VAL A 144 11.90 26.56 -1.31
CA VAL A 144 12.89 25.93 -0.45
C VAL A 144 14.26 26.15 -1.10
N GLU A 145 15.21 26.65 -0.33
CA GLU A 145 16.58 26.87 -0.77
C GLU A 145 17.43 25.63 -0.55
N THR A 146 18.03 25.12 -1.61
CA THR A 146 19.09 24.12 -1.53
C THR A 146 20.44 24.83 -1.51
N ARG A 147 21.22 24.67 -0.43
CA ARG A 147 22.54 25.27 -0.25
C ARG A 147 23.59 24.18 -0.09
N SER A 148 24.66 24.25 -0.87
CA SER A 148 25.82 23.36 -0.73
C SER A 148 26.61 23.69 0.54
N LEU A 149 27.05 22.66 1.25
CA LEU A 149 27.90 22.76 2.43
C LEU A 149 29.37 22.64 2.04
N TYR A 150 30.19 23.48 2.66
CA TYR A 150 31.64 23.45 2.48
C TYR A 150 32.33 23.37 3.83
N ASN A 151 33.38 22.56 3.92
CA ASN A 151 34.24 22.54 5.10
C ASN A 151 35.43 23.49 4.85
N PRO A 152 35.70 24.47 5.74
CA PRO A 152 36.86 25.35 5.63
C PRO A 152 38.20 24.61 5.54
N GLU A 153 38.31 23.42 6.15
CA GLU A 153 39.50 22.58 6.12
C GLU A 153 39.68 21.83 4.80
N LYS A 154 38.59 21.68 4.02
CA LYS A 154 38.58 20.99 2.71
C LYS A 154 38.06 21.93 1.62
N PRO A 155 38.83 22.97 1.26
CA PRO A 155 38.38 24.00 0.33
C PRO A 155 38.07 23.41 -1.05
N GLY A 156 36.94 23.81 -1.62
CA GLY A 156 36.52 23.43 -2.97
C GLY A 156 35.81 22.07 -3.09
N ILE A 157 35.64 21.32 -2.00
CA ILE A 157 34.92 20.04 -2.00
C ILE A 157 33.56 20.22 -1.32
N GLU A 158 32.48 20.03 -2.07
CA GLU A 158 31.12 19.99 -1.56
C GLU A 158 30.93 18.78 -0.63
N GLN A 159 30.58 19.01 0.64
CA GLN A 159 30.39 17.96 1.66
C GLN A 159 28.94 17.46 1.72
N GLY A 160 28.04 18.06 0.93
CA GLY A 160 26.61 17.76 0.93
C GLY A 160 25.80 19.01 0.64
N LYS A 161 24.47 18.88 0.79
CA LYS A 161 23.52 19.97 0.60
C LYS A 161 22.54 20.01 1.76
N ILE A 162 22.11 21.21 2.13
CA ILE A 162 21.00 21.43 3.05
C ILE A 162 19.85 22.08 2.31
N GLU A 163 18.64 21.64 2.64
CA GLU A 163 17.40 22.28 2.22
C GLU A 163 16.84 23.06 3.40
N LEU A 164 16.63 24.35 3.20
CA LEU A 164 16.17 25.25 4.24
C LEU A 164 15.26 26.30 3.64
N TRP A 165 14.51 26.96 4.49
CA TRP A 165 13.70 28.09 4.10
C TRP A 165 13.85 29.16 5.18
N VAL A 166 14.20 30.37 4.76
CA VAL A 166 14.48 31.51 5.64
C VAL A 166 13.37 32.53 5.49
N ASP A 167 12.73 32.84 6.60
CA ASP A 167 11.82 33.98 6.70
C ASP A 167 12.42 35.07 7.60
N MET A 168 12.27 36.32 7.17
CA MET A 168 12.75 37.50 7.87
C MET A 168 11.60 38.48 8.08
N PHE A 169 11.37 38.88 9.33
CA PHE A 169 10.34 39.84 9.70
C PHE A 169 10.95 41.00 10.46
N ALA A 170 10.54 42.22 10.12
CA ALA A 170 10.98 43.40 10.84
C ALA A 170 10.28 43.49 12.20
N MET A 171 11.02 43.88 13.25
CA MET A 171 10.51 43.90 14.63
C MET A 171 9.47 45.00 14.90
N ASP A 172 9.35 45.98 14.00
CA ASP A 172 8.32 47.04 14.04
C ASP A 172 6.97 46.59 13.46
N MET A 173 6.89 45.37 12.94
CA MET A 173 5.70 44.77 12.36
C MET A 173 5.02 43.83 13.36
N PRO A 174 3.75 43.43 13.14
CA PRO A 174 3.13 42.37 13.94
C PRO A 174 3.99 41.11 13.92
N SER A 175 4.13 40.47 15.07
CA SER A 175 4.91 39.23 15.18
C SER A 175 4.37 38.17 14.22
N PRO A 176 5.25 37.36 13.61
CA PRO A 176 4.83 36.25 12.77
C PRO A 176 3.96 35.26 13.55
N GLY A 177 3.15 34.50 12.81
CA GLY A 177 2.37 33.41 13.37
C GLY A 177 3.26 32.28 13.90
N ALA A 178 2.62 31.22 14.40
CA ALA A 178 3.36 30.01 14.78
C ALA A 178 4.20 29.49 13.59
N PRO A 179 5.45 29.05 13.84
CA PRO A 179 6.29 28.49 12.80
C PRO A 179 5.62 27.33 12.07
N VAL A 180 5.97 27.14 10.80
CA VAL A 180 5.44 26.03 10.01
C VAL A 180 5.91 24.71 10.62
N GLU A 181 4.95 23.81 10.87
CA GLU A 181 5.26 22.48 11.36
C GLU A 181 5.90 21.64 10.25
N ILE A 182 7.23 21.58 10.28
CA ILE A 182 8.07 20.82 9.35
C ILE A 182 8.48 19.44 9.92
N THR A 183 7.85 19.01 11.02
CA THR A 183 8.11 17.68 11.59
C THR A 183 7.78 16.62 10.54
N PRO A 184 8.69 15.67 10.26
CA PRO A 184 8.39 14.56 9.35
C PRO A 184 7.10 13.87 9.78
N ARG A 185 6.18 13.70 8.84
CA ARG A 185 4.90 13.06 9.14
C ARG A 185 5.17 11.62 9.52
N LYS A 186 4.77 11.25 10.74
CA LYS A 186 4.93 9.88 11.21
C LYS A 186 4.01 8.95 10.42
N PRO A 187 4.47 7.75 10.03
CA PRO A 187 3.60 6.76 9.41
C PRO A 187 2.54 6.32 10.42
N ALA A 188 1.32 6.08 9.92
CA ALA A 188 0.24 5.57 10.73
C ALA A 188 0.24 4.04 10.67
N THR A 189 -0.04 3.39 11.80
CA THR A 189 -0.15 1.93 11.87
C THR A 189 -1.54 1.49 11.43
N TYR A 190 -1.59 0.54 10.51
CA TYR A 190 -2.78 -0.09 10.00
C TYR A 190 -2.71 -1.61 10.18
N GLU A 191 -3.87 -2.25 10.20
CA GLU A 191 -4.02 -3.69 10.11
C GLU A 191 -4.88 -4.01 8.88
N LEU A 192 -4.31 -4.72 7.90
CA LEU A 192 -5.03 -5.26 6.76
C LEU A 192 -5.46 -6.70 7.08
N ARG A 193 -6.77 -6.93 7.08
CA ARG A 193 -7.36 -8.25 7.20
C ARG A 193 -7.80 -8.70 5.82
N VAL A 194 -7.34 -9.87 5.39
CA VAL A 194 -7.71 -10.45 4.09
C VAL A 194 -8.35 -11.81 4.34
N ILE A 195 -9.63 -11.95 4.04
CA ILE A 195 -10.32 -13.23 4.12
C ILE A 195 -10.37 -13.85 2.73
N ILE A 196 -9.75 -15.01 2.58
CA ILE A 196 -9.88 -15.86 1.40
C ILE A 196 -11.10 -16.75 1.63
N TRP A 197 -12.17 -16.48 0.87
CA TRP A 197 -13.41 -17.25 0.94
C TRP A 197 -13.27 -18.50 0.07
N ASN A 198 -13.22 -18.29 -1.24
CA ASN A 198 -13.28 -19.33 -2.24
C ASN A 198 -12.30 -19.08 -3.41
N THR A 199 -11.99 -20.12 -4.15
CA THR A 199 -11.36 -20.06 -5.48
C THR A 199 -12.23 -20.80 -6.50
N GLU A 200 -12.20 -20.37 -7.76
CA GLU A 200 -12.98 -20.96 -8.86
C GLU A 200 -12.14 -20.93 -10.14
N ASP A 201 -12.39 -21.88 -11.05
CA ASP A 201 -11.69 -22.02 -12.34
C ASP A 201 -10.16 -22.10 -12.23
N VAL A 202 -9.62 -22.65 -11.13
CA VAL A 202 -8.17 -22.85 -10.97
C VAL A 202 -7.70 -23.92 -11.95
N LEU A 203 -6.61 -23.65 -12.69
CA LEU A 203 -6.02 -24.60 -13.62
C LEU A 203 -5.57 -25.86 -12.87
N MET A 204 -5.88 -27.02 -13.45
CA MET A 204 -5.57 -28.34 -12.89
C MET A 204 -4.46 -28.97 -13.73
N ASP A 205 -3.31 -29.21 -13.12
CA ASP A 205 -2.13 -29.74 -13.82
C ASP A 205 -1.93 -31.26 -13.58
N GLU A 206 -2.56 -31.84 -12.56
CA GLU A 206 -2.42 -33.27 -12.26
C GLU A 206 -3.53 -34.13 -12.88
N ILE A 207 -3.14 -35.25 -13.51
CA ILE A 207 -4.03 -36.38 -13.85
C ILE A 207 -3.79 -37.48 -12.84
N ASN A 208 -4.80 -37.81 -12.04
CA ASN A 208 -4.69 -38.85 -11.03
C ASN A 208 -4.39 -40.21 -11.67
N LEU A 209 -3.22 -40.78 -11.42
CA LEU A 209 -2.75 -42.04 -12.01
C LEU A 209 -3.65 -43.25 -11.70
N VAL A 210 -4.50 -43.17 -10.67
CA VAL A 210 -5.34 -44.27 -10.20
C VAL A 210 -6.77 -44.19 -10.74
N THR A 211 -7.34 -42.99 -10.87
CA THR A 211 -8.72 -42.77 -11.35
C THR A 211 -8.78 -42.25 -12.79
N GLY A 212 -7.70 -41.68 -13.32
CA GLY A 212 -7.65 -41.01 -14.63
C GLY A 212 -8.34 -39.65 -14.66
N GLU A 213 -8.76 -39.12 -13.51
CA GLU A 213 -9.46 -37.83 -13.38
C GLU A 213 -8.47 -36.74 -12.95
N ALA A 214 -8.60 -35.54 -13.51
CA ALA A 214 -7.78 -34.40 -13.11
C ALA A 214 -8.24 -33.86 -11.74
N CYS A 215 -7.31 -33.69 -10.79
CA CYS A 215 -7.63 -33.12 -9.48
C CYS A 215 -6.43 -32.38 -8.91
N SER A 216 -6.66 -31.26 -8.23
CA SER A 216 -5.61 -30.46 -7.58
C SER A 216 -5.88 -30.26 -6.08
N ASP A 217 -4.82 -30.18 -5.30
CA ASP A 217 -4.78 -29.92 -3.86
C ASP A 217 -4.47 -28.43 -3.61
N ILE A 218 -5.48 -27.58 -3.73
CA ILE A 218 -5.31 -26.12 -3.85
C ILE A 218 -5.06 -25.46 -2.48
N TYR A 219 -4.12 -24.51 -2.43
CA TYR A 219 -3.99 -23.57 -1.32
C TYR A 219 -3.49 -22.19 -1.77
N VAL A 220 -3.69 -21.16 -0.93
CA VAL A 220 -3.36 -19.77 -1.27
C VAL A 220 -2.33 -19.20 -0.30
N LYS A 221 -1.29 -18.54 -0.83
CA LYS A 221 -0.29 -17.76 -0.07
C LYS A 221 -0.55 -16.27 -0.24
N GLY A 222 -0.26 -15.48 0.77
CA GLY A 222 -0.41 -14.02 0.73
C GLY A 222 0.62 -13.27 1.56
N TRP A 223 1.06 -12.10 1.06
CA TRP A 223 1.95 -11.19 1.79
C TRP A 223 1.87 -9.75 1.25
N LEU A 224 2.34 -8.80 2.06
CA LEU A 224 2.55 -7.41 1.64
C LEU A 224 3.98 -7.21 1.11
N GLU A 225 4.15 -6.38 0.08
CA GLU A 225 5.47 -6.06 -0.46
C GLU A 225 6.41 -5.51 0.62
N GLY A 226 7.66 -5.97 0.62
CA GLY A 226 8.66 -5.67 1.66
C GLY A 226 8.56 -6.51 2.94
N MET A 227 7.46 -7.25 3.14
CA MET A 227 7.27 -8.24 4.22
C MET A 227 7.26 -9.68 3.68
N LYS A 228 8.17 -9.99 2.73
CA LYS A 228 8.23 -11.30 2.07
C LYS A 228 8.62 -12.46 3.00
N ASP A 229 9.21 -12.15 4.16
CA ASP A 229 9.54 -13.14 5.19
C ASP A 229 8.33 -13.49 6.08
N GLU A 230 7.27 -12.67 6.06
CA GLU A 230 6.03 -12.85 6.83
C GLU A 230 4.87 -13.38 5.96
N LYS A 231 5.17 -14.34 5.07
CA LYS A 231 4.17 -14.99 4.23
C LYS A 231 3.16 -15.76 5.07
N GLN A 232 1.88 -15.54 4.81
CA GLN A 232 0.78 -16.32 5.39
C GLN A 232 0.18 -17.23 4.33
N GLN A 233 -0.32 -18.39 4.73
CA GLN A 233 -0.92 -19.36 3.84
C GLN A 233 -2.19 -19.95 4.43
N THR A 234 -3.12 -20.36 3.57
CA THR A 234 -4.33 -21.08 3.97
C THR A 234 -4.04 -22.53 4.32
N ASP A 235 -5.04 -23.24 4.84
CA ASP A 235 -5.03 -24.70 4.78
C ASP A 235 -5.25 -25.20 3.35
N VAL A 236 -4.94 -26.48 3.12
CA VAL A 236 -5.08 -27.12 1.80
C VAL A 236 -6.51 -27.61 1.60
N HIS A 237 -7.05 -27.37 0.41
CA HIS A 237 -8.28 -28.00 -0.07
C HIS A 237 -7.92 -29.19 -0.96
N TYR A 238 -8.03 -30.40 -0.41
CA TYR A 238 -7.66 -31.60 -1.13
C TYR A 238 -8.70 -32.04 -2.17
N ARG A 239 -8.23 -32.57 -3.29
CA ARG A 239 -9.02 -33.19 -4.37
C ARG A 239 -10.11 -32.30 -4.93
N SER A 240 -9.73 -31.11 -5.35
CA SER A 240 -10.61 -30.28 -6.16
C SER A 240 -10.75 -30.88 -7.57
N LEU A 241 -11.96 -31.30 -7.94
CA LEU A 241 -12.26 -31.88 -9.25
C LEU A 241 -12.65 -30.83 -10.31
N THR A 242 -13.00 -29.64 -9.86
CA THR A 242 -13.56 -28.56 -10.71
C THR A 242 -12.71 -27.29 -10.66
N GLY A 243 -11.57 -27.30 -9.95
CA GLY A 243 -10.78 -26.10 -9.67
C GLY A 243 -11.40 -25.18 -8.60
N GLU A 244 -12.41 -25.67 -7.87
CA GLU A 244 -13.03 -24.96 -6.74
C GLU A 244 -12.26 -25.22 -5.44
N GLY A 245 -11.98 -24.17 -4.67
CA GLY A 245 -11.33 -24.27 -3.36
C GLY A 245 -12.09 -23.47 -2.32
N ASN A 246 -12.45 -24.10 -1.19
CA ASN A 246 -13.19 -23.46 -0.10
C ASN A 246 -12.33 -23.35 1.16
N PHE A 247 -12.05 -22.13 1.62
CA PHE A 247 -11.07 -21.87 2.68
C PHE A 247 -11.67 -21.19 3.91
N ASN A 248 -12.45 -20.12 3.76
CA ASN A 248 -12.87 -19.27 4.89
C ASN A 248 -11.67 -18.96 5.83
N TRP A 249 -10.60 -18.41 5.29
CA TRP A 249 -9.33 -18.25 6.00
C TRP A 249 -8.89 -16.79 6.05
N ARG A 250 -8.54 -16.29 7.24
CA ARG A 250 -8.13 -14.89 7.45
C ARG A 250 -6.61 -14.75 7.53
N PHE A 251 -6.07 -13.85 6.72
CA PHE A 251 -4.75 -13.28 6.90
C PHE A 251 -4.85 -11.96 7.65
N VAL A 252 -3.87 -11.68 8.51
CA VAL A 252 -3.82 -10.44 9.31
C VAL A 252 -2.43 -9.84 9.17
N PHE A 253 -2.33 -8.67 8.54
CA PHE A 253 -1.07 -7.99 8.27
C PHE A 253 -1.03 -6.62 8.97
N PRO A 254 -0.30 -6.49 10.09
CA PRO A 254 0.00 -5.19 10.67
C PRO A 254 1.11 -4.49 9.87
N PHE A 255 0.93 -3.23 9.49
CA PHE A 255 1.94 -2.47 8.74
C PHE A 255 1.87 -0.97 9.00
N GLN A 256 2.98 -0.26 8.75
CA GLN A 256 3.04 1.20 8.84
C GLN A 256 2.89 1.83 7.46
N TYR A 257 2.04 2.85 7.33
CA TYR A 257 1.73 3.49 6.06
C TYR A 257 1.87 5.01 6.13
N GLN A 258 2.58 5.59 5.15
CA GLN A 258 2.73 7.04 5.01
C GLN A 258 1.80 7.56 3.91
N LYS A 259 0.65 8.12 4.30
CA LYS A 259 -0.41 8.60 3.39
C LYS A 259 0.03 9.64 2.35
N ALA A 260 1.05 10.45 2.64
CA ALA A 260 1.52 11.49 1.74
C ALA A 260 2.34 10.95 0.55
N GLU A 261 3.07 9.86 0.77
CA GLU A 261 3.90 9.21 -0.25
C GLU A 261 3.24 7.94 -0.81
N GLU A 262 2.11 7.53 -0.21
CA GLU A 262 1.36 6.32 -0.54
C GLU A 262 2.19 5.03 -0.46
N LYS A 263 3.11 4.97 0.51
CA LYS A 263 4.05 3.87 0.71
C LYS A 263 3.95 3.24 2.09
N ILE A 264 4.25 1.94 2.15
CA ILE A 264 4.49 1.21 3.39
C ILE A 264 5.91 1.57 3.87
N VAL A 265 6.05 1.83 5.16
CA VAL A 265 7.32 2.11 5.82
C VAL A 265 7.71 0.88 6.62
N ILE A 266 8.89 0.33 6.34
CA ILE A 266 9.42 -0.84 7.03
C ILE A 266 10.68 -0.43 7.74
N LYS A 267 10.75 -0.71 9.04
CA LYS A 267 11.91 -0.42 9.87
C LYS A 267 12.70 -1.71 10.03
N LYS A 268 13.89 -1.79 9.43
CA LYS A 268 14.80 -2.94 9.54
C LYS A 268 16.04 -2.54 10.34
N LYS A 269 16.40 -3.37 11.31
CA LYS A 269 17.72 -3.32 11.96
C LYS A 269 18.68 -4.20 11.19
N ALA A 270 19.85 -3.69 10.85
CA ALA A 270 20.83 -4.42 10.06
C ALA A 270 21.37 -5.67 10.79
N ASN A 271 21.47 -5.61 12.13
CA ASN A 271 21.80 -6.74 13.01
C ASN A 271 21.27 -6.47 14.43
N PHE A 272 21.23 -7.51 15.29
CA PHE A 272 20.83 -7.37 16.70
C PHE A 272 21.68 -6.37 17.51
N PHE A 273 22.90 -6.06 17.03
CA PHE A 273 23.83 -5.12 17.65
C PHE A 273 23.94 -3.77 16.92
N SER A 274 23.26 -3.58 15.78
CA SER A 274 23.24 -2.30 15.09
C SER A 274 22.18 -1.39 15.73
N TRP A 275 22.60 -0.22 16.19
CA TRP A 275 21.71 0.77 16.79
C TRP A 275 20.90 1.53 15.74
N ASP A 276 21.40 1.61 14.50
CA ASP A 276 20.74 2.31 13.40
C ASP A 276 19.61 1.47 12.80
N GLU A 277 18.38 1.99 12.89
CA GLU A 277 17.21 1.48 12.17
C GLU A 277 17.19 2.07 10.76
N SER A 278 17.35 1.23 9.74
CA SER A 278 17.11 1.62 8.36
C SER A 278 15.60 1.66 8.08
N GLU A 279 15.12 2.76 7.52
CA GLU A 279 13.74 2.89 7.05
C GLU A 279 13.70 2.62 5.53
N GLU A 280 13.01 1.54 5.15
CA GLU A 280 12.77 1.17 3.75
C GLU A 280 11.33 1.52 3.38
N LYS A 281 11.14 2.23 2.26
CA LYS A 281 9.81 2.62 1.76
C LYS A 281 9.44 1.84 0.51
N VAL A 282 8.39 1.05 0.61
CA VAL A 282 7.93 0.14 -0.46
C VAL A 282 6.50 0.46 -0.88
N PRO A 283 6.09 0.16 -2.13
CA PRO A 283 4.72 0.36 -2.56
C PRO A 283 3.74 -0.53 -1.76
N SER A 284 2.51 -0.06 -1.54
CA SER A 284 1.48 -0.77 -0.78
C SER A 284 0.79 -1.87 -1.60
N ARG A 285 1.53 -2.92 -1.96
CA ARG A 285 1.03 -4.03 -2.79
C ARG A 285 0.79 -5.28 -1.96
N LEU A 286 -0.41 -5.85 -2.08
CA LEU A 286 -0.77 -7.18 -1.59
C LEU A 286 -0.57 -8.19 -2.71
N THR A 287 0.27 -9.19 -2.48
CA THR A 287 0.45 -10.32 -3.41
C THR A 287 -0.27 -11.52 -2.85
N LEU A 288 -1.12 -12.15 -3.67
CA LEU A 288 -1.74 -13.44 -3.42
C LEU A 288 -1.26 -14.42 -4.50
N GLN A 289 -1.01 -15.67 -4.12
CA GLN A 289 -0.62 -16.73 -5.06
C GLN A 289 -1.40 -17.99 -4.78
N VAL A 290 -1.76 -18.70 -5.84
CA VAL A 290 -2.41 -20.01 -5.78
C VAL A 290 -1.42 -21.10 -6.19
N TRP A 291 -1.43 -22.19 -5.43
CA TRP A 291 -0.48 -23.30 -5.53
C TRP A 291 -1.21 -24.64 -5.46
N ASP A 292 -0.64 -25.66 -6.12
CA ASP A 292 -1.00 -27.07 -5.98
C ASP A 292 -0.09 -27.72 -4.92
N ALA A 293 -0.66 -28.43 -3.94
CA ALA A 293 0.07 -29.04 -2.84
C ALA A 293 0.37 -30.51 -3.13
N ASP A 294 1.61 -30.80 -3.51
CA ASP A 294 2.03 -32.15 -3.84
C ASP A 294 2.45 -32.94 -2.59
N ALA A 295 2.02 -34.19 -2.52
CA ALA A 295 2.37 -35.07 -1.40
C ALA A 295 3.83 -35.58 -1.45
N PHE A 296 4.44 -35.66 -2.64
CA PHE A 296 5.75 -36.31 -2.86
C PHE A 296 6.74 -35.48 -3.70
N SER A 297 6.32 -34.33 -4.23
CA SER A 297 7.10 -33.37 -5.04
C SER A 297 7.09 -31.98 -4.40
N ALA A 298 7.77 -31.02 -5.03
CA ALA A 298 7.64 -29.62 -4.64
C ALA A 298 6.32 -29.08 -5.19
N ASP A 299 5.60 -28.30 -4.36
CA ASP A 299 4.35 -27.66 -4.74
C ASP A 299 4.45 -26.86 -6.04
N ASP A 300 3.47 -27.01 -6.92
CA ASP A 300 3.43 -26.35 -8.22
C ASP A 300 2.75 -24.97 -8.14
N PHE A 301 3.39 -23.98 -8.79
CA PHE A 301 2.86 -22.63 -8.87
C PHE A 301 1.85 -22.51 -10.00
N ILE A 302 0.61 -22.13 -9.66
CA ILE A 302 -0.48 -22.02 -10.65
C ILE A 302 -0.60 -20.57 -11.14
N GLY A 303 -0.60 -19.59 -10.23
CA GLY A 303 -0.73 -18.19 -10.62
C GLY A 303 -0.63 -17.19 -9.47
N ASP A 304 -0.47 -15.91 -9.83
CA ASP A 304 -0.34 -14.80 -8.89
C ASP A 304 -1.31 -13.64 -9.18
N LEU A 305 -1.53 -12.85 -8.13
CA LEU A 305 -2.39 -11.69 -8.10
C LEU A 305 -1.71 -10.62 -7.27
N CYS A 306 -1.36 -9.50 -7.91
CA CYS A 306 -0.80 -8.34 -7.22
C CYS A 306 -1.82 -7.19 -7.21
N LEU A 307 -2.30 -6.81 -6.02
CA LEU A 307 -3.22 -5.70 -5.81
C LEU A 307 -2.50 -4.51 -5.17
N ASP A 308 -2.49 -3.37 -5.86
CA ASP A 308 -2.05 -2.10 -5.28
C ASP A 308 -3.16 -1.56 -4.37
N LEU A 309 -2.94 -1.52 -3.05
CA LEU A 309 -3.94 -1.10 -2.07
C LEU A 309 -4.39 0.35 -2.26
N ALA A 310 -3.53 1.22 -2.79
CA ALA A 310 -3.89 2.60 -3.10
C ALA A 310 -4.69 2.72 -4.40
N HIS A 311 -4.43 1.82 -5.37
CA HIS A 311 -4.98 1.89 -6.73
C HIS A 311 -5.41 0.51 -7.26
N MET A 312 -6.29 -0.19 -6.55
CA MET A 312 -6.73 -1.53 -6.95
C MET A 312 -7.92 -1.48 -7.92
N PRO A 313 -8.04 -2.44 -8.85
CA PRO A 313 -9.26 -2.63 -9.62
C PRO A 313 -10.39 -3.13 -8.71
N ARG A 314 -11.62 -2.72 -9.01
CA ARG A 314 -12.79 -3.18 -8.28
C ARG A 314 -13.05 -4.65 -8.62
N GLY A 315 -13.10 -5.51 -7.61
CA GLY A 315 -13.41 -6.93 -7.79
C GLY A 315 -14.79 -7.16 -8.42
N ALA A 316 -14.91 -8.23 -9.21
CA ALA A 316 -16.16 -8.65 -9.81
C ALA A 316 -17.13 -9.18 -8.75
N LYS A 317 -18.44 -9.11 -9.01
CA LYS A 317 -19.46 -9.57 -8.04
C LYS A 317 -19.60 -11.09 -7.99
N THR A 318 -19.29 -11.76 -9.08
CA THR A 318 -19.38 -13.22 -9.24
C THR A 318 -18.21 -13.70 -10.09
N ALA A 319 -17.75 -14.94 -9.88
CA ALA A 319 -16.65 -15.54 -10.63
C ALA A 319 -16.87 -15.54 -12.15
N LYS A 320 -18.12 -15.73 -12.61
CA LYS A 320 -18.48 -15.69 -14.03
C LYS A 320 -18.25 -14.34 -14.70
N THR A 321 -18.31 -13.25 -13.93
CA THR A 321 -18.06 -11.88 -14.42
C THR A 321 -16.61 -11.44 -14.24
N CYS A 322 -15.79 -12.27 -13.61
CA CYS A 322 -14.38 -12.02 -13.37
C CYS A 322 -13.56 -12.46 -14.59
N SER A 323 -12.85 -11.53 -15.21
CA SER A 323 -11.93 -11.78 -16.33
C SER A 323 -10.64 -10.97 -16.16
N LEU A 324 -9.58 -11.33 -16.90
CA LEU A 324 -8.31 -10.58 -16.90
C LEU A 324 -8.48 -9.09 -17.24
N ASP A 325 -9.49 -8.73 -18.03
CA ASP A 325 -9.79 -7.33 -18.37
C ASP A 325 -10.20 -6.49 -17.15
N THR A 326 -10.68 -7.14 -16.09
CA THR A 326 -10.98 -6.48 -14.80
C THR A 326 -9.73 -5.81 -14.21
N MET A 327 -8.54 -6.33 -14.52
CA MET A 327 -7.26 -5.75 -14.08
C MET A 327 -6.81 -4.56 -14.93
N LYS A 328 -7.34 -4.40 -16.15
CA LYS A 328 -6.96 -3.33 -17.09
C LYS A 328 -7.83 -2.07 -16.94
N VAL A 329 -8.74 -2.05 -15.97
CA VAL A 329 -9.71 -0.95 -15.79
C VAL A 329 -9.03 0.31 -15.25
N GLU A 330 -9.20 1.44 -15.96
CA GLU A 330 -8.63 2.75 -15.55
C GLU A 330 -9.21 3.30 -14.24
N LYS A 331 -10.45 2.91 -13.90
CA LYS A 331 -11.11 3.31 -12.66
C LYS A 331 -10.64 2.44 -11.50
N THR A 332 -9.61 2.91 -10.81
CA THR A 332 -9.11 2.29 -9.59
C THR A 332 -9.84 2.79 -8.35
N ILE A 333 -9.78 2.00 -7.28
CA ILE A 333 -10.28 2.35 -5.96
C ILE A 333 -9.14 2.24 -4.95
N SER A 334 -9.24 2.99 -3.85
CA SER A 334 -8.26 2.94 -2.77
C SER A 334 -8.90 2.29 -1.55
N ILE A 335 -8.29 1.22 -1.02
CA ILE A 335 -8.78 0.58 0.20
C ILE A 335 -8.71 1.54 1.40
N PHE A 336 -7.76 2.48 1.39
CA PHE A 336 -7.63 3.54 2.40
C PHE A 336 -8.82 4.52 2.42
N LYS A 337 -9.63 4.56 1.35
CA LYS A 337 -10.88 5.34 1.27
C LYS A 337 -12.11 4.46 1.49
N ALA A 338 -12.12 3.26 0.90
CA ALA A 338 -13.26 2.36 0.99
C ALA A 338 -13.37 1.66 2.36
N LYS A 339 -12.25 1.47 3.07
CA LYS A 339 -12.04 0.66 4.29
C LYS A 339 -12.36 -0.83 4.15
N HIS A 340 -13.36 -1.19 3.36
CA HIS A 340 -13.82 -2.56 3.17
C HIS A 340 -14.15 -2.82 1.70
N ILE A 341 -13.72 -3.97 1.19
CA ILE A 341 -14.14 -4.47 -0.12
C ILE A 341 -14.21 -5.99 -0.13
N LYS A 342 -15.23 -6.52 -0.79
CA LYS A 342 -15.34 -7.94 -1.14
C LYS A 342 -15.57 -8.08 -2.65
N GLY A 343 -14.92 -9.05 -3.27
CA GLY A 343 -15.10 -9.33 -4.68
C GLY A 343 -14.24 -10.47 -5.19
N TRP A 344 -14.36 -10.71 -6.50
CA TRP A 344 -13.58 -11.69 -7.23
C TRP A 344 -12.47 -11.01 -8.03
N TRP A 345 -11.26 -11.56 -7.95
CA TRP A 345 -10.12 -11.14 -8.76
C TRP A 345 -9.49 -12.33 -9.49
N PRO A 346 -9.02 -12.15 -10.73
CA PRO A 346 -8.37 -13.21 -11.48
C PRO A 346 -6.91 -13.37 -11.02
N PHE A 347 -6.46 -14.61 -10.89
CA PHE A 347 -5.05 -14.96 -10.91
C PHE A 347 -4.54 -14.99 -12.35
N ALA A 348 -3.34 -14.48 -12.53
CA ALA A 348 -2.63 -14.47 -13.79
C ALA A 348 -1.41 -15.37 -13.70
N VAL A 349 -0.99 -15.94 -14.83
CA VAL A 349 0.30 -16.60 -14.99
C VAL A 349 0.94 -16.09 -16.27
N ASN A 350 2.25 -15.85 -16.23
CA ASN A 350 3.03 -15.53 -17.42
C ASN A 350 3.57 -16.84 -18.00
N THR A 351 3.10 -17.19 -19.19
CA THR A 351 3.64 -18.33 -19.94
C THR A 351 5.00 -17.96 -20.56
N ASP A 352 5.81 -18.95 -20.95
CA ASP A 352 7.12 -18.77 -21.61
C ASP A 352 7.08 -17.89 -22.88
N LEU A 353 5.89 -17.65 -23.43
CA LEU A 353 5.64 -16.79 -24.59
C LEU A 353 5.32 -15.33 -24.24
N GLU A 354 5.48 -14.91 -22.97
CA GLU A 354 5.13 -13.59 -22.43
C GLU A 354 3.63 -13.23 -22.56
N GLU A 355 2.76 -14.21 -22.82
CA GLU A 355 1.31 -14.02 -22.80
C GLU A 355 0.76 -14.27 -21.37
N ILE A 356 -0.14 -13.38 -20.94
CA ILE A 356 -0.78 -13.45 -19.63
C ILE A 356 -2.05 -14.31 -19.76
N GLU A 357 -2.05 -15.48 -19.12
CA GLU A 357 -3.18 -16.39 -19.09
C GLU A 357 -3.92 -16.36 -17.75
N LEU A 358 -5.20 -16.73 -17.77
CA LEU A 358 -6.05 -16.78 -16.57
C LEU A 358 -5.79 -18.11 -15.87
N ALA A 359 -5.12 -18.05 -14.72
CA ALA A 359 -4.73 -19.23 -13.95
C ALA A 359 -5.80 -19.70 -12.94
N GLY A 360 -6.72 -18.80 -12.59
CA GLY A 360 -7.78 -19.05 -11.63
C GLY A 360 -8.44 -17.78 -11.16
N LYS A 361 -9.38 -17.88 -10.23
CA LYS A 361 -10.06 -16.73 -9.61
C LYS A 361 -10.12 -16.91 -8.11
N VAL A 362 -10.04 -15.81 -7.38
CA VAL A 362 -10.18 -15.81 -5.91
C VAL A 362 -11.26 -14.84 -5.47
N GLU A 363 -12.12 -15.32 -4.57
CA GLU A 363 -13.01 -14.49 -3.79
C GLU A 363 -12.29 -14.07 -2.51
N ALA A 364 -11.97 -12.77 -2.44
CA ALA A 364 -11.32 -12.20 -1.28
C ALA A 364 -12.15 -11.07 -0.67
N GLU A 365 -11.99 -10.87 0.62
CA GLU A 365 -12.54 -9.74 1.35
C GLU A 365 -11.40 -9.04 2.09
N LEU A 366 -11.18 -7.77 1.77
CA LEU A 366 -10.14 -6.94 2.34
C LEU A 366 -10.80 -5.91 3.26
N GLU A 367 -10.38 -5.88 4.51
CA GLU A 367 -10.77 -4.89 5.51
C GLU A 367 -9.50 -4.20 6.03
N LEU A 368 -9.46 -2.88 5.91
CA LEU A 368 -8.37 -2.06 6.42
C LEU A 368 -8.83 -1.28 7.63
N LEU A 369 -8.15 -1.50 8.75
CA LEU A 369 -8.43 -0.87 10.04
C LEU A 369 -7.24 -0.05 10.49
N THR A 370 -7.50 1.07 11.16
CA THR A 370 -6.45 1.73 11.94
C THR A 370 -6.08 0.87 13.14
N GLN A 371 -4.90 1.08 13.72
CA GLN A 371 -4.50 0.36 14.93
C GLN A 371 -5.55 0.47 16.06
N GLU A 372 -6.12 1.66 16.28
CA GLU A 372 -7.16 1.86 17.29
C GLU A 372 -8.47 1.08 16.99
N GLU A 373 -8.81 0.91 15.72
CA GLU A 373 -9.98 0.13 15.29
C GLU A 373 -9.71 -1.38 15.48
N ALA A 374 -8.52 -1.85 15.09
CA ALA A 374 -8.10 -3.23 15.22
C ALA A 374 -8.04 -3.71 16.67
N GLU A 375 -7.56 -2.87 17.59
CA GLU A 375 -7.51 -3.16 19.04
C GLU A 375 -8.92 -3.28 19.66
N LYS A 376 -9.91 -2.57 19.12
CA LYS A 376 -11.32 -2.66 19.58
C LYS A 376 -12.02 -3.94 19.07
N THR A 377 -11.64 -4.42 17.89
CA THR A 377 -12.20 -5.61 17.26
C THR A 377 -11.11 -6.64 16.97
N PRO A 378 -10.48 -7.24 18.00
CA PRO A 378 -9.38 -8.18 17.78
C PRO A 378 -9.87 -9.40 16.98
N CYS A 379 -8.98 -9.96 16.16
CA CYS A 379 -9.27 -11.20 15.44
C CYS A 379 -8.09 -12.18 15.44
N GLY A 380 -8.42 -13.47 15.35
CA GLY A 380 -7.43 -14.55 15.21
C GLY A 380 -6.98 -14.75 13.76
N LEU A 381 -5.84 -15.42 13.61
CA LEU A 381 -5.35 -15.89 12.31
C LEU A 381 -6.19 -17.07 11.81
N GLY A 382 -6.38 -17.16 10.50
CA GLY A 382 -7.12 -18.25 9.87
C GLY A 382 -8.58 -18.30 10.33
N ARG A 383 -8.89 -19.30 11.16
CA ARG A 383 -10.23 -19.54 11.72
C ARG A 383 -10.26 -19.47 13.25
N GLU A 384 -9.16 -19.02 13.85
CA GLU A 384 -8.99 -18.99 15.31
C GLU A 384 -9.77 -17.85 15.95
N GLU A 385 -10.01 -17.97 17.26
CA GLU A 385 -10.52 -16.88 18.07
C GLU A 385 -9.45 -15.81 18.27
N PRO A 386 -9.82 -14.54 18.52
CA PRO A 386 -11.16 -13.96 18.58
C PRO A 386 -11.84 -13.80 17.20
N GLN A 387 -13.17 -13.75 17.17
CA GLN A 387 -13.99 -13.72 15.94
C GLN A 387 -13.69 -14.86 14.94
N PRO A 388 -13.90 -16.12 15.35
CA PRO A 388 -13.58 -17.27 14.53
C PRO A 388 -14.44 -17.31 13.26
N LEU A 389 -13.82 -17.67 12.14
CA LEU A 389 -14.53 -17.92 10.89
C LEU A 389 -15.15 -19.31 10.89
N GLU A 390 -16.32 -19.44 10.26
CA GLU A 390 -16.96 -20.74 10.08
C GLU A 390 -16.10 -21.67 9.22
N LYS A 391 -16.08 -22.96 9.57
CA LYS A 391 -15.38 -23.96 8.75
C LYS A 391 -16.03 -24.03 7.35
N PRO A 392 -15.22 -24.12 6.28
CA PRO A 392 -15.76 -24.22 4.93
C PRO A 392 -16.58 -25.51 4.76
N ASN A 393 -17.64 -25.43 3.97
CA ASN A 393 -18.43 -26.59 3.59
C ASN A 393 -17.70 -27.33 2.45
N ARG A 394 -16.96 -28.39 2.79
CA ARG A 394 -16.20 -29.20 1.82
C ARG A 394 -16.88 -30.56 1.60
N PRO A 395 -16.91 -31.10 0.36
CA PRO A 395 -17.47 -32.41 0.11
C PRO A 395 -16.66 -33.53 0.79
N ASP A 396 -17.33 -34.61 1.20
CA ASP A 396 -16.74 -35.77 1.90
C ASP A 396 -15.67 -36.54 1.07
N THR A 397 -15.41 -36.16 -0.18
CA THR A 397 -14.36 -36.74 -1.03
C THR A 397 -13.00 -36.05 -0.87
N SER A 398 -12.97 -34.86 -0.25
CA SER A 398 -11.78 -34.01 -0.05
C SER A 398 -10.83 -34.46 1.07
N PHE A 399 -10.80 -35.75 1.41
CA PHE A 399 -9.90 -36.27 2.44
C PHE A 399 -8.61 -36.84 1.85
N THR A 400 -7.48 -36.55 2.51
CA THR A 400 -6.22 -37.26 2.27
C THR A 400 -6.39 -38.75 2.53
N TRP A 401 -5.87 -39.59 1.64
CA TRP A 401 -5.85 -41.05 1.78
C TRP A 401 -5.24 -41.49 3.13
N PHE A 402 -4.27 -40.73 3.64
CA PHE A 402 -3.52 -41.08 4.85
C PHE A 402 -4.28 -40.83 6.16
N MET A 403 -5.17 -39.83 6.21
CA MET A 403 -5.91 -39.51 7.45
C MET A 403 -7.05 -40.50 7.74
N ASN A 404 -7.49 -41.28 6.74
CA ASN A 404 -8.59 -42.23 6.89
C ASN A 404 -8.42 -43.46 5.98
N PRO A 405 -7.35 -44.26 6.17
CA PRO A 405 -6.97 -45.33 5.25
C PRO A 405 -8.09 -46.34 5.05
N PHE A 406 -8.87 -46.67 6.09
CA PHE A 406 -9.98 -47.61 5.99
C PHE A 406 -11.19 -47.08 5.19
N LYS A 407 -11.47 -45.77 5.23
CA LYS A 407 -12.55 -45.18 4.42
C LYS A 407 -12.14 -45.07 2.95
N SER A 408 -10.91 -44.66 2.67
CA SER A 408 -10.37 -44.61 1.30
C SER A 408 -10.24 -46.00 0.68
N LEU A 409 -9.78 -47.01 1.44
CA LEU A 409 -9.70 -48.40 0.99
C LEU A 409 -11.09 -49.00 0.75
N ARG A 410 -12.06 -48.71 1.64
CA ARG A 410 -13.46 -49.12 1.45
C ARG A 410 -14.05 -48.52 0.18
N TYR A 411 -13.84 -47.23 -0.07
CA TYR A 411 -14.38 -46.58 -1.26
C TYR A 411 -13.74 -47.13 -2.54
N MET A 412 -12.41 -47.24 -2.56
CA MET A 412 -11.62 -47.73 -3.71
C MET A 412 -11.92 -49.20 -4.06
N ILE A 413 -11.95 -50.09 -3.07
CA ILE A 413 -12.22 -51.52 -3.31
C ILE A 413 -13.71 -51.73 -3.67
N TRP A 414 -14.62 -50.98 -3.06
CA TRP A 414 -16.05 -51.20 -3.22
C TRP A 414 -16.62 -50.59 -4.52
N GLU A 415 -16.13 -49.46 -5.00
CA GLU A 415 -16.61 -48.93 -6.29
C GLU A 415 -16.08 -49.73 -7.48
N GLN A 416 -14.79 -50.09 -7.46
CA GLN A 416 -14.11 -50.61 -8.64
C GLN A 416 -14.11 -52.15 -8.71
N TYR A 417 -14.09 -52.84 -7.56
CA TYR A 417 -13.96 -54.29 -7.50
C TYR A 417 -15.16 -55.04 -6.94
N LYS A 418 -16.31 -54.39 -6.64
CA LYS A 418 -17.50 -55.07 -6.07
C LYS A 418 -17.93 -56.30 -6.86
N PHE A 419 -17.95 -56.21 -8.19
CA PHE A 419 -18.34 -57.33 -9.05
C PHE A 419 -17.25 -58.40 -9.17
N CYS A 420 -15.97 -58.02 -9.02
CA CYS A 420 -14.85 -58.97 -9.04
C CYS A 420 -14.80 -59.78 -7.74
N LEU A 421 -14.98 -59.11 -6.60
CA LEU A 421 -15.05 -59.73 -5.28
C LEU A 421 -16.27 -60.67 -5.18
N LEU A 422 -17.42 -60.25 -5.69
CA LEU A 422 -18.63 -61.08 -5.74
C LEU A 422 -18.42 -62.34 -6.59
N LYS A 423 -17.79 -62.22 -7.77
CA LYS A 423 -17.44 -63.38 -8.63
C LYS A 423 -16.50 -64.34 -7.92
N PHE A 424 -15.47 -63.84 -7.24
CA PHE A 424 -14.54 -64.67 -6.48
C PHE A 424 -15.26 -65.43 -5.37
N LEU A 425 -16.16 -64.78 -4.63
CA LEU A 425 -16.93 -65.38 -3.54
C LEU A 425 -17.86 -66.49 -4.05
N VAL A 426 -18.52 -66.28 -5.20
CA VAL A 426 -19.35 -67.30 -5.85
C VAL A 426 -18.51 -68.50 -6.30
N VAL A 427 -17.34 -68.28 -6.92
CA VAL A 427 -16.43 -69.35 -7.34
C VAL A 427 -15.90 -70.13 -6.14
N ALA A 428 -15.50 -69.44 -5.07
CA ALA A 428 -15.06 -70.09 -3.84
C ALA A 428 -16.16 -70.95 -3.20
N MET A 429 -17.41 -70.46 -3.21
CA MET A 429 -18.55 -71.23 -2.72
C MET A 429 -18.82 -72.48 -3.56
N LEU A 430 -18.70 -72.39 -4.90
CA LEU A 430 -18.82 -73.55 -5.80
C LEU A 430 -17.72 -74.59 -5.56
N ILE A 431 -16.47 -74.15 -5.37
CA ILE A 431 -15.35 -75.05 -5.05
C ILE A 431 -15.57 -75.74 -3.70
N ALA A 432 -16.03 -75.01 -2.68
CA ALA A 432 -16.36 -75.58 -1.39
C ALA A 432 -17.50 -76.61 -1.47
N LEU A 433 -18.53 -76.33 -2.29
CA LEU A 433 -19.62 -77.26 -2.57
C LEU A 433 -19.12 -78.54 -3.24
N MET A 434 -18.23 -78.41 -4.23
CA MET A 434 -17.59 -79.56 -4.87
C MET A 434 -16.74 -80.37 -3.88
N ALA A 435 -15.94 -79.71 -3.05
CA ALA A 435 -15.12 -80.38 -2.05
C ALA A 435 -15.98 -81.16 -1.02
N LEU A 436 -17.06 -80.55 -0.54
CA LEU A 436 -18.05 -81.19 0.34
C LEU A 436 -18.77 -82.35 -0.36
N PHE A 437 -19.11 -82.20 -1.64
CA PHE A 437 -19.70 -83.28 -2.44
C PHE A 437 -18.77 -84.49 -2.55
N PHE A 438 -17.47 -84.29 -2.85
CA PHE A 438 -16.51 -85.39 -2.87
C PHE A 438 -16.23 -85.99 -1.48
N TYR A 439 -16.22 -85.17 -0.43
CA TYR A 439 -16.04 -85.63 0.95
C TYR A 439 -17.24 -86.44 1.46
N SER A 440 -18.45 -86.08 1.04
CA SER A 440 -19.70 -86.74 1.47
C SER A 440 -20.14 -87.90 0.57
N MET A 441 -19.40 -88.21 -0.50
CA MET A 441 -19.70 -89.35 -1.36
C MET A 441 -19.58 -90.67 -0.59
N PRO A 442 -20.62 -91.52 -0.54
CA PRO A 442 -20.53 -92.83 0.06
C PRO A 442 -19.45 -93.66 -0.63
N GLY A 443 -18.62 -94.38 0.13
CA GLY A 443 -17.47 -95.13 -0.39
C GLY A 443 -17.79 -96.16 -1.50
N TYR A 444 -19.07 -96.54 -1.65
CA TYR A 444 -19.54 -97.44 -2.72
C TYR A 444 -19.58 -96.77 -4.11
N THR A 445 -19.87 -95.47 -4.19
CA THR A 445 -19.89 -94.70 -5.45
C THR A 445 -18.49 -94.38 -5.96
N VAL A 446 -17.52 -94.18 -5.06
CA VAL A 446 -16.12 -93.93 -5.42
C VAL A 446 -15.51 -95.16 -6.10
N LYS A 447 -15.82 -96.38 -5.62
CA LYS A 447 -15.38 -97.64 -6.26
C LYS A 447 -15.93 -97.85 -7.67
N LYS A 448 -17.18 -97.42 -7.93
CA LYS A 448 -17.84 -97.62 -9.24
C LYS A 448 -17.40 -96.62 -10.30
N ILE A 449 -16.98 -95.42 -9.91
CA ILE A 449 -16.60 -94.33 -10.84
C ILE A 449 -15.09 -94.33 -11.12
N PHE A 450 -14.25 -94.65 -10.14
CA PHE A 450 -12.79 -94.60 -10.29
C PHE A 450 -12.12 -95.96 -10.53
N GLY A 451 -12.90 -97.04 -10.68
CA GLY A 451 -12.40 -98.33 -11.15
C GLY A 451 -11.30 -98.95 -10.29
N ALA A 452 -11.53 -99.04 -8.97
CA ALA A 452 -10.68 -99.78 -8.04
C ALA A 452 -11.41 -100.98 -7.42
#